data_AF-A0A355TSR6-F1
#
_entry.id   AF-A0A355TSR6-F1
#
_cell.length_a   1.000
_cell.length_b   1.000
_cell.length_c   1.000
_cell.angle_alpha   90.00
_cell.angle_beta   90.00
_cell.angle_gamma   90.00
#
_symmetry.space_group_name_H-M   'P 1'
#
loop_
_entity.id
_entity.type
_entity.pdbx_description
1 polymer ?
#
loop_
_entity_poly.entity_id
_entity_poly.type
_entity_poly.pdbx_seq_one_letter_code
_entity_poly.pdbx_strand_id
1 'polypeptide(L)' 'MGLERCSGVLLHPTSLPGKYGVGTFGSEAYEWVDFLSKNQQTIW' A
#
# COMPACT_ATOMS: atom_id res chain seq x y z
N MET A 1 15.29 -11.06 -13.68
CA MET A 1 14.06 -10.23 -13.67
C MET A 1 14.45 -8.83 -14.08
N GLY A 2 14.05 -8.39 -15.27
CA GLY A 2 14.14 -6.97 -15.60
C GLY A 2 12.96 -6.27 -14.95
N LEU A 3 13.20 -5.17 -14.24
CA LEU A 3 12.12 -4.28 -13.84
C LEU A 3 11.67 -3.53 -15.09
N GLU A 4 10.47 -3.85 -15.58
CA GLU A 4 9.81 -2.96 -16.54
C GLU A 4 9.53 -1.61 -15.87
N ARG A 5 9.32 -0.57 -16.68
CA ARG A 5 9.07 0.78 -16.15
C ARG A 5 7.86 0.76 -15.21
N CYS A 6 8.10 0.98 -13.93
CA CYS A 6 7.13 0.91 -12.86
C CYS A 6 7.27 2.08 -11.89
N SER A 7 6.23 2.31 -11.07
CA SER A 7 6.26 3.24 -9.95
C SER A 7 5.51 2.65 -8.75
N GLY A 8 5.80 3.18 -7.57
CA GLY A 8 5.19 2.75 -6.33
C GLY A 8 5.39 3.75 -5.20
N VAL A 9 4.85 3.39 -4.03
CA VAL A 9 4.93 4.21 -2.82
C VAL A 9 5.45 3.39 -1.66
N LEU A 10 6.63 3.75 -1.15
CA LEU A 10 7.16 3.16 0.07
C LEU A 10 6.35 3.65 1.28
N LEU A 11 5.60 2.75 1.89
CA LEU A 11 4.84 3.01 3.11
C LEU A 11 4.89 1.78 4.03
N HIS A 12 5.39 1.95 5.25
CA HIS A 12 5.41 0.87 6.23
C HIS A 12 3.98 0.58 6.74
N PRO A 13 3.55 -0.69 6.92
CA PRO A 13 2.18 -1.01 7.33
C PRO A 13 1.71 -0.34 8.61
N THR A 14 2.62 -0.06 9.56
CA THR A 14 2.28 0.63 10.82
C THR A 14 1.84 2.08 10.63
N SER A 15 2.16 2.70 9.47
CA SER A 15 1.76 4.05 9.11
C SER A 15 0.35 4.13 8.54
N LEU A 16 -0.30 2.99 8.27
CA LEU A 16 -1.70 2.96 7.88
C LEU A 16 -2.61 3.45 9.01
N PRO A 17 -3.78 4.02 8.70
CA PRO A 17 -4.79 4.28 9.72
C PRO A 17 -5.17 2.96 10.41
N GLY A 18 -5.48 3.04 11.70
CA GLY A 18 -5.90 1.88 12.47
C GLY A 18 -6.61 2.28 13.74
N LYS A 19 -7.66 1.53 14.09
CA LYS A 19 -8.52 1.78 15.26
C LYS A 19 -7.75 1.90 16.59
N TYR A 20 -6.60 1.25 16.71
CA TYR A 20 -5.82 1.17 17.95
C TYR A 20 -4.54 2.02 17.91
N GLY A 21 -4.47 3.02 17.02
CA GLY A 21 -3.34 3.95 16.94
C GLY A 21 -2.12 3.43 16.17
N VAL A 22 -2.22 2.26 15.55
CA VAL A 22 -1.21 1.68 14.67
C VAL A 22 -1.88 0.96 13.51
N GLY A 23 -1.31 1.08 12.32
CA GLY A 23 -1.74 0.32 11.15
C GLY A 23 -1.47 -1.18 11.33
N THR A 24 -2.38 -2.01 10.81
CA THR A 24 -2.28 -3.48 10.86
C THR A 24 -2.67 -4.05 9.49
N PHE A 25 -2.59 -5.38 9.34
CA PHE A 25 -3.06 -6.07 8.14
C PHE A 25 -4.60 -6.25 8.15
N GLY A 26 -5.33 -5.16 8.38
CA GLY A 26 -6.79 -5.09 8.40
C GLY A 26 -7.38 -4.60 7.07
N SER A 27 -8.63 -4.13 7.08
CA SER A 27 -9.33 -3.57 5.91
C SER A 27 -8.57 -2.40 5.27
N GLU A 28 -7.92 -1.59 6.08
CA GLU A 28 -7.14 -0.42 5.66
C GLU A 28 -5.95 -0.80 4.77
N ALA A 29 -5.38 -2.00 4.96
CA ALA A 29 -4.31 -2.51 4.11
C ALA A 29 -4.82 -2.93 2.71
N TYR A 30 -6.04 -3.49 2.64
CA TYR A 30 -6.68 -3.79 1.36
C TYR A 30 -7.08 -2.51 0.63
N GLU A 31 -7.70 -1.56 1.34
CA GLU A 31 -8.05 -0.25 0.80
C GLU A 31 -6.82 0.49 0.25
N TRP A 32 -5.68 0.36 0.92
CA TRP A 32 -4.41 0.90 0.45
C TRP A 32 -3.92 0.23 -0.85
N VAL A 33 -3.97 -1.10 -0.95
CA VAL A 33 -3.60 -1.83 -2.17
C VAL A 33 -4.56 -1.51 -3.31
N ASP A 34 -5.87 -1.40 -3.03
CA ASP A 34 -6.88 -0.99 -4.00
C ASP A 34 -6.62 0.44 -4.49
N PHE A 35 -6.20 1.34 -3.59
CA PHE A 35 -5.77 2.68 -3.95
C PHE A 35 -4.54 2.67 -4.86
N LEU A 36 -3.50 1.88 -4.55
CA LEU A 36 -2.32 1.73 -5.40
C LEU A 36 -2.70 1.20 -6.79
N SER A 37 -3.50 0.14 -6.83
CA SER A 37 -4.01 -0.48 -8.07
C SER A 37 -4.79 0.52 -8.93
N LYS A 38 -5.73 1.26 -8.32
CA LYS A 38 -6.52 2.31 -8.99
C LYS A 38 -5.64 3.42 -9.58
N ASN A 39 -4.51 3.71 -8.97
CA ASN A 39 -3.55 4.72 -9.42
C ASN A 39 -2.40 4.13 -10.26
N GLN A 40 -2.54 2.90 -10.75
CA GLN A 40 -1.55 2.21 -11.60
C GLN A 40 -0.16 2.11 -10.94
N GLN A 41 -0.10 2.15 -9.61
CA GLN A 41 1.12 1.84 -8.87
C GLN A 41 1.27 0.31 -8.84
N THR A 42 2.45 -0.18 -9.21
CA THR A 42 2.72 -1.61 -9.34
C THR A 42 3.68 -2.11 -8.26
N ILE A 43 4.14 -1.22 -7.39
CA ILE A 43 4.99 -1.50 -6.25
C ILE A 43 4.37 -0.81 -5.03
N TRP A 44 4.27 -1.54 -3.92
CA TRP A 44 4.09 -1.00 -2.59
C TRP A 44 5.41 -1.15 -1.84
#